data_AF-A0A3N7D3L0-F1
#
_entry.id   AF-A0A3N7D3L0-F1
#
_cell.length_a   1.000
_cell.length_b   1.000
_cell.length_c   1.000
_cell.angle_alpha   90.00
_cell.angle_beta   90.00
_cell.angle_gamma   90.00
#
_symmetry.space_group_name_H-M   'P 1'
#
loop_
_entity.id
_entity.type
_entity.pdbx_description
1 polymer ?
#
loop_
_entity_poly.entity_id
_entity_poly.type
_entity_poly.pdbx_seq_one_letter_code
_entity_poly.pdbx_strand_id
1 'polypeptide(L)'
;MTKFLLALVFSLAPVYLKAQIIVEGSVKDQSNNPIPYASIGIKNSRSGSLATENGQYKLVVPDHLKDSAVIFSALGYLAKVVGLNELKNNGNVVLTEKVAMLNEISINGSKLNEKTIGQQSRPFLTFSRMFDQNVPTIEQGNIFELFPETRLNSYNFYIMPSSRFKQISLKLNIYKLKNDLPQESVLQENLLYKTTTTGWQHIDLSSYALSFKDLDKIAVTLQLVAHQPLTDTAFVFGLSAKKSVSRNLLFRYQSQGNWEASQGSFISNLQVSYNPKGKKSVDEIQVQTDTSSDLNTKMLTTVYLNRARAQKSRYGKNKSGKYIDVTEGKIYYETYGKGEPLVLLHGNAGSIADFYQQIPQLSKYFQVIAIDTRSQGRSTDLSAKPFSYQQFASDLFKVIETLQLKKVNILGWSDGGNTGLAFTLAKPELVNKLIMIGANLSPSGVKDEVLTMFQKRLSENVAGTDMRLLKLMLEQPEFSKAQLGQINNQAMVIAGAEDVIKEEHTRSIARWIKNSQLKLIPNATHYLPFERPEELNSLVLEFLKNERSNP
;
A
#
# COMPACT_ATOMS: atom_id res chain seq x y z
N MET A 1 -53.04 2.79 42.40
CA MET A 1 -51.60 2.92 42.70
C MET A 1 -51.02 1.52 42.79
N THR A 2 -50.35 1.04 41.73
CA THR A 2 -49.62 -0.24 41.76
C THR A 2 -48.46 -0.12 40.80
N LYS A 3 -47.25 0.04 41.35
CA LYS A 3 -45.99 0.18 40.59
C LYS A 3 -45.49 -1.21 40.19
N PHE A 4 -45.27 -1.43 38.90
CA PHE A 4 -44.50 -2.57 38.39
C PHE A 4 -43.00 -2.26 38.50
N LEU A 5 -42.25 -3.13 39.19
CA LEU A 5 -40.79 -3.10 39.25
C LEU A 5 -40.27 -4.14 38.24
N LEU A 6 -39.61 -3.69 37.17
CA LEU A 6 -38.93 -4.56 36.22
C LEU A 6 -37.48 -4.78 36.69
N ALA A 7 -37.13 -6.00 37.09
CA ALA A 7 -35.77 -6.38 37.43
C ALA A 7 -35.01 -6.76 36.14
N LEU A 8 -33.98 -5.98 35.79
CA LEU A 8 -33.03 -6.30 34.72
C LEU A 8 -31.94 -7.23 35.27
N VAL A 9 -31.86 -8.46 34.78
CA VAL A 9 -30.75 -9.39 35.06
C VAL A 9 -29.65 -9.15 34.03
N PHE A 10 -28.52 -8.57 34.45
CA PHE A 10 -27.29 -8.51 33.66
C PHE A 10 -26.53 -9.84 33.79
N SER A 11 -26.35 -10.58 32.69
CA SER A 11 -25.41 -11.69 32.63
C SER A 11 -23.98 -11.16 32.46
N LEU A 12 -23.16 -11.27 33.50
CA LEU A 12 -21.72 -11.08 33.43
C LEU A 12 -21.07 -12.37 32.89
N ALA A 13 -20.55 -12.32 31.67
CA ALA A 13 -19.66 -13.36 31.15
C ALA A 13 -18.24 -13.18 31.77
N PRO A 14 -17.58 -14.24 32.25
CA PRO A 14 -16.25 -14.13 32.83
C PRO A 14 -15.19 -13.85 31.75
N VAL A 15 -14.48 -12.73 31.89
CA VAL A 15 -13.29 -12.41 31.11
C VAL A 15 -12.09 -13.15 31.71
N TYR A 16 -11.60 -14.18 31.02
CA TYR A 16 -10.35 -14.85 31.38
C TYR A 16 -9.16 -13.98 30.94
N LEU A 17 -8.51 -13.29 31.88
CA LEU A 17 -7.16 -12.73 31.69
C LEU A 17 -6.14 -13.87 31.69
N LYS A 18 -5.49 -14.13 30.55
CA LYS A 18 -4.32 -15.03 30.49
C LYS A 18 -3.09 -14.29 31.02
N ALA A 19 -2.37 -14.88 31.98
CA ALA A 19 -1.12 -14.34 32.50
C ALA A 19 -0.02 -14.39 31.42
N GLN A 20 0.83 -13.37 31.30
CA GLN A 20 1.97 -13.36 30.37
C GLN A 20 3.27 -13.58 31.17
N ILE A 21 4.21 -14.37 30.65
CA ILE A 21 5.53 -14.55 31.27
C ILE A 21 6.40 -13.33 30.90
N ILE A 22 6.94 -12.64 31.91
CA ILE A 22 7.83 -11.49 31.72
C ILE A 22 9.20 -11.82 32.32
N VAL A 23 10.26 -11.55 31.55
CA VAL A 23 11.66 -11.72 31.96
C VAL A 23 12.38 -10.39 31.82
N GLU A 24 13.11 -9.97 32.85
CA GLU A 24 13.84 -8.70 32.89
C GLU A 24 15.26 -8.93 33.42
N GLY A 25 16.24 -8.18 32.91
CA GLY A 25 17.63 -8.29 33.34
C GLY A 25 18.58 -7.44 32.51
N SER A 26 19.88 -7.77 32.54
CA SER A 26 20.91 -7.05 31.79
C SER A 26 21.78 -7.95 30.92
N VAL A 27 22.23 -7.43 29.78
CA VAL A 27 23.20 -8.06 28.88
C VAL A 27 24.55 -7.35 29.04
N LYS A 28 25.60 -8.12 29.33
CA LYS A 28 26.93 -7.59 29.66
C LYS A 28 28.05 -8.38 28.99
N ASP A 29 29.23 -7.79 28.88
CA ASP A 29 30.45 -8.49 28.49
C ASP A 29 31.09 -9.20 29.70
N GLN A 30 32.19 -9.91 29.46
CA GLN A 30 32.93 -10.63 30.51
C GLN A 30 33.60 -9.68 31.53
N SER A 31 33.77 -8.41 31.17
CA SER A 31 34.27 -7.34 32.02
C SER A 31 33.15 -6.61 32.79
N ASN A 32 31.91 -7.11 32.72
CA ASN A 32 30.71 -6.55 33.35
C ASN A 32 30.28 -5.17 32.79
N ASN A 33 30.79 -4.76 31.64
CA ASN A 33 30.29 -3.58 30.92
C ASN A 33 28.94 -3.91 30.25
N PRO A 34 28.00 -2.97 30.20
CA PRO A 34 26.73 -3.17 29.50
C PRO A 34 26.94 -3.30 27.99
N ILE A 35 26.23 -4.25 27.36
CA ILE A 35 26.22 -4.40 25.91
C ILE A 35 24.96 -3.70 25.35
N PRO A 36 25.11 -2.53 24.71
CA PRO A 36 23.97 -1.77 24.21
C PRO A 36 23.31 -2.46 23.02
N TYR A 37 21.97 -2.44 22.97
CA TYR A 37 21.20 -2.92 21.82
C TYR A 37 21.46 -4.37 21.42
N ALA A 38 21.87 -5.21 22.38
CA ALA A 38 21.90 -6.66 22.22
C ALA A 38 20.48 -7.14 21.86
N SER A 39 20.38 -8.07 20.90
CA SER A 39 19.12 -8.67 20.50
C SER A 39 18.78 -9.85 21.39
N ILE A 40 17.54 -9.90 21.86
CA ILE A 40 16.98 -10.97 22.69
C ILE A 40 15.79 -11.54 21.95
N GLY A 41 15.84 -12.81 21.54
CA GLY A 41 14.80 -13.36 20.68
C GLY A 41 14.52 -14.83 20.93
N ILE A 42 13.28 -15.24 20.70
CA ILE A 42 12.92 -16.66 20.65
C ILE A 42 12.89 -17.07 19.17
N LYS A 43 13.65 -18.10 18.81
CA LYS A 43 13.79 -18.57 17.43
C LYS A 43 12.44 -18.89 16.82
N ASN A 44 12.26 -18.57 15.53
CA ASN A 44 11.03 -18.83 14.76
C ASN A 44 9.75 -18.22 15.36
N SER A 45 9.89 -17.19 16.20
CA SER A 45 8.77 -16.49 16.81
C SER A 45 8.81 -14.98 16.50
N ARG A 46 7.68 -14.32 16.72
CA ARG A 46 7.59 -12.84 16.72
C ARG A 46 7.93 -12.23 18.08
N SER A 47 8.24 -13.04 19.09
CA SER A 47 8.59 -12.59 20.43
C SER A 47 10.08 -12.29 20.52
N GLY A 48 10.39 -11.02 20.78
CA GLY A 48 11.75 -10.54 20.93
C GLY A 48 11.79 -9.19 21.64
N SER A 49 12.99 -8.78 22.02
CA SER A 49 13.30 -7.52 22.68
C SER A 49 14.71 -7.08 22.30
N LEU A 50 15.04 -5.84 22.65
CA LEU A 50 16.39 -5.27 22.54
C LEU A 50 16.82 -4.77 23.91
N ALA A 51 18.11 -4.93 24.20
CA ALA A 51 18.70 -4.25 25.34
C ALA A 51 18.72 -2.74 25.10
N THR A 52 18.55 -1.95 26.15
CA THR A 52 18.73 -0.50 26.11
C THR A 52 20.21 -0.14 25.91
N GLU A 53 20.50 1.16 25.82
CA GLU A 53 21.88 1.65 25.81
C GLU A 53 22.70 1.23 27.04
N ASN A 54 22.04 0.95 28.17
CA ASN A 54 22.66 0.49 29.41
C ASN A 54 22.62 -1.03 29.56
N GLY A 55 22.35 -1.77 28.48
CA GLY A 55 22.29 -3.23 28.47
C GLY A 55 21.06 -3.84 29.14
N GLN A 56 20.11 -3.03 29.63
CA GLN A 56 18.90 -3.55 30.32
C GLN A 56 17.86 -4.04 29.31
N TYR A 57 17.15 -5.13 29.60
CA TYR A 57 16.11 -5.65 28.70
C TYR A 57 14.86 -6.11 29.45
N LYS A 58 13.75 -6.13 28.72
CA LYS A 58 12.47 -6.72 29.13
C LYS A 58 11.91 -7.54 27.99
N LEU A 59 11.68 -8.83 28.20
CA LEU A 59 11.11 -9.76 27.23
C LEU A 59 9.74 -10.26 27.71
N VAL A 60 8.73 -10.10 26.87
CA VAL A 60 7.40 -10.68 27.08
C VAL A 60 7.31 -11.98 26.29
N VAL A 61 7.03 -13.08 26.98
CA VAL A 61 6.98 -14.43 26.43
C VAL A 61 5.56 -14.97 26.48
N PRO A 62 4.93 -15.23 25.32
CA PRO A 62 3.63 -15.88 25.25
C PRO A 62 3.62 -17.27 25.89
N ASP A 63 2.49 -17.67 26.47
CA ASP A 63 2.34 -18.98 27.14
C ASP A 63 2.72 -20.18 26.27
N HIS A 64 2.41 -20.12 24.98
CA HIS A 64 2.74 -21.20 24.03
C HIS A 64 4.24 -21.33 23.74
N LEU A 65 5.06 -20.39 24.21
CA LEU A 65 6.53 -20.39 24.08
C LEU A 65 7.25 -20.61 25.42
N LYS A 66 6.53 -20.99 26.49
CA LYS A 66 7.09 -21.14 27.85
C LYS A 66 8.26 -22.13 27.97
N ASP A 67 8.36 -23.07 27.04
CA ASP A 67 9.41 -24.10 26.99
C ASP A 67 10.51 -23.77 25.97
N SER A 68 10.44 -22.60 25.32
CA SER A 68 11.44 -22.18 24.33
C SER A 68 12.70 -21.63 24.98
N ALA A 69 13.84 -21.78 24.31
CA ALA A 69 15.06 -21.08 24.68
C ALA A 69 15.09 -19.66 24.10
N VAL A 70 15.75 -18.75 24.83
CA VAL A 70 15.97 -17.36 24.42
C VAL A 70 17.41 -17.20 23.94
N ILE A 71 17.57 -16.54 22.80
CA ILE A 71 18.85 -16.30 22.15
C ILE A 71 19.24 -14.83 22.36
N PHE A 72 20.41 -14.62 22.94
CA PHE A 72 21.04 -13.32 23.11
C PHE A 72 22.16 -13.19 22.08
N SER A 73 22.19 -12.09 21.33
CA SER A 73 23.21 -11.86 20.30
C SER A 73 23.57 -10.38 20.18
N ALA A 74 24.86 -10.08 20.03
CA ALA A 74 25.38 -8.73 19.80
C ALA A 74 26.55 -8.76 18.79
N LEU A 75 26.79 -7.63 18.12
CA LEU A 75 27.95 -7.48 17.22
C LEU A 75 29.24 -7.57 18.04
N GLY A 76 30.24 -8.29 17.53
CA GLY A 76 31.47 -8.56 18.28
C GLY A 76 31.36 -9.65 19.35
N TYR A 77 30.20 -10.28 19.57
CA TYR A 77 30.02 -11.32 20.58
C TYR A 77 29.43 -12.63 20.02
N LEU A 78 29.75 -13.75 20.65
CA LEU A 78 29.11 -15.04 20.39
C LEU A 78 27.67 -15.04 20.89
N ALA A 79 26.76 -15.60 20.09
CA ALA A 79 25.38 -15.74 20.52
C ALA A 79 25.28 -16.75 21.67
N LYS A 80 24.47 -16.43 22.68
CA LYS A 80 24.24 -17.27 23.85
C LYS A 80 22.79 -17.70 23.90
N VAL A 81 22.55 -18.99 24.12
CA VAL A 81 21.21 -19.57 24.26
C VAL A 81 20.97 -19.85 25.75
N VAL A 82 19.87 -19.35 26.30
CA VAL A 82 19.54 -19.44 27.72
C VAL A 82 18.10 -19.94 27.88
N GLY A 83 17.87 -20.87 28.81
CA GLY A 83 16.52 -21.39 29.08
C GLY A 83 15.66 -20.38 29.86
N LEU A 84 14.34 -20.38 29.64
CA LEU A 84 13.43 -19.46 30.34
C LEU A 84 13.42 -19.62 31.87
N ASN A 85 13.60 -20.84 32.37
CA ASN A 85 13.68 -21.08 33.82
C ASN A 85 14.96 -20.48 34.43
N GLU A 86 16.08 -20.53 33.71
CA GLU A 86 17.33 -19.90 34.14
C GLU A 86 17.17 -18.37 34.19
N LEU A 87 16.55 -17.79 33.16
CA LEU A 87 16.32 -16.34 33.11
C LEU A 87 15.33 -15.84 34.16
N LYS A 88 14.36 -16.66 34.58
CA LYS A 88 13.46 -16.33 35.70
C LYS A 88 14.20 -16.26 37.02
N ASN A 89 15.23 -17.08 37.21
CA ASN A 89 16.04 -17.10 38.42
C ASN A 89 17.11 -15.99 38.40
N ASN A 90 17.74 -15.76 37.25
CA ASN A 90 18.70 -14.70 37.05
C ASN A 90 18.60 -14.14 35.63
N GLY A 91 18.05 -12.94 35.49
CA GLY A 91 17.89 -12.28 34.21
C GLY A 91 19.20 -11.75 33.61
N ASN A 92 20.33 -11.80 34.31
CA ASN A 92 21.60 -11.26 33.81
C ASN A 92 22.31 -12.25 32.89
N VAL A 93 22.70 -11.79 31.70
CA VAL A 93 23.33 -12.60 30.66
C VAL A 93 24.66 -11.98 30.26
N VAL A 94 25.73 -12.75 30.45
CA VAL A 94 27.08 -12.39 30.00
C VAL A 94 27.36 -13.02 28.63
N LEU A 95 27.79 -12.21 27.66
CA LEU A 95 28.22 -12.63 26.33
C LEU A 95 29.75 -12.65 26.22
N THR A 96 30.26 -13.59 25.43
CA THR A 96 31.70 -13.76 25.16
C THR A 96 32.07 -13.05 23.87
N GLU A 97 33.17 -12.29 23.86
CA GLU A 97 33.66 -11.62 22.65
C GLU A 97 34.09 -12.64 21.57
N LYS A 98 33.89 -12.25 20.32
CA LYS A 98 34.42 -12.97 19.16
C LYS A 98 35.86 -12.55 18.96
N VAL A 99 36.78 -13.51 19.02
CA VAL A 99 38.16 -13.29 18.59
C VAL A 99 38.18 -13.27 17.06
N ALA A 100 38.27 -12.08 16.46
CA ALA A 100 38.43 -11.92 15.02
C ALA A 100 39.89 -11.60 14.69
N MET A 101 40.51 -12.36 13.78
CA MET A 101 41.79 -11.98 13.20
C MET A 101 41.56 -10.88 12.17
N LEU A 102 42.20 -9.72 12.36
CA LEU A 102 42.18 -8.63 11.39
C LEU A 102 42.96 -9.06 10.15
N ASN A 103 42.28 -9.20 9.01
CA ASN A 103 42.97 -9.38 7.73
C ASN A 103 43.53 -8.02 7.30
N GLU A 104 44.82 -8.00 7.02
CA GLU A 104 45.56 -6.84 6.55
C GLU A 104 44.94 -6.29 5.25
N ILE A 105 44.58 -5.01 5.25
CA ILE A 105 44.03 -4.33 4.08
C ILE A 105 45.21 -3.83 3.23
N SER A 106 45.54 -4.57 2.17
CA SER A 106 46.49 -4.10 1.15
C SER A 106 45.86 -2.96 0.34
N ILE A 107 46.34 -1.74 0.57
CA ILE A 107 45.92 -0.54 -0.18
C ILE A 107 46.71 -0.49 -1.48
N ASN A 108 46.18 -1.08 -2.54
CA ASN A 108 46.65 -0.80 -3.89
C ASN A 108 45.91 0.44 -4.42
N GLY A 109 46.66 1.54 -4.56
CA GLY A 109 46.19 2.84 -5.05
C GLY A 109 45.75 2.78 -6.51
N SER A 110 44.52 2.33 -6.74
CA SER A 110 43.83 2.47 -8.01
C SER A 110 42.90 3.69 -7.94
N LYS A 111 42.79 4.44 -9.04
CA LYS A 111 41.89 5.59 -9.13
C LYS A 111 40.45 5.09 -9.12
N LEU A 112 39.77 5.23 -7.99
CA LEU A 112 38.37 4.82 -7.83
C LEU A 112 37.44 5.88 -8.43
N ASN A 113 36.39 5.43 -9.11
CA ASN A 113 35.30 6.28 -9.58
C ASN A 113 34.17 6.29 -8.56
N GLU A 114 33.36 7.35 -8.54
CA GLU A 114 32.19 7.43 -7.67
C GLU A 114 30.90 7.13 -8.41
N LYS A 115 29.97 6.45 -7.73
CA LYS A 115 28.62 6.20 -8.24
C LYS A 115 27.62 6.12 -7.11
N THR A 116 26.39 6.53 -7.39
CA THR A 116 25.25 6.27 -6.50
C THR A 116 24.46 5.06 -7.01
N ILE A 117 24.34 4.02 -6.20
CA ILE A 117 23.57 2.80 -6.49
C ILE A 117 22.27 2.79 -5.66
N GLY A 118 21.14 2.45 -6.28
CA GLY A 118 19.82 2.49 -5.65
C GLY A 118 18.98 3.72 -6.01
N GLN A 119 18.01 4.06 -5.16
CA GLN A 119 17.01 5.09 -5.45
C GLN A 119 17.53 6.49 -5.09
N GLN A 120 17.72 7.36 -6.08
CA GLN A 120 18.23 8.73 -5.88
C GLN A 120 17.13 9.78 -5.66
N SER A 121 15.90 9.46 -6.04
CA SER A 121 14.74 10.30 -5.82
C SER A 121 13.66 9.51 -5.09
N ARG A 122 12.82 10.22 -4.32
CA ARG A 122 11.61 9.64 -3.77
C ARG A 122 10.51 9.73 -4.84
N PRO A 123 10.03 8.60 -5.38
CA PRO A 123 8.84 8.60 -6.19
C PRO A 123 7.69 9.19 -5.40
N PHE A 124 6.79 9.89 -6.07
CA PHE A 124 5.68 10.54 -5.40
C PHE A 124 4.81 9.55 -4.59
N LEU A 125 4.59 8.34 -5.14
CA LEU A 125 3.97 7.22 -4.42
C LEU A 125 5.03 6.34 -3.78
N THR A 126 5.01 6.28 -2.46
CA THR A 126 5.76 5.31 -1.68
C THR A 126 4.85 4.74 -0.62
N PHE A 127 5.00 3.46 -0.34
CA PHE A 127 4.36 2.82 0.80
C PHE A 127 5.38 2.68 1.93
N SER A 128 4.90 2.33 3.10
CA SER A 128 5.75 1.82 4.16
C SER A 128 4.98 0.80 4.94
N ARG A 129 5.71 -0.14 5.54
CA ARG A 129 5.18 -0.90 6.65
C ARG A 129 5.28 0.04 7.86
N MET A 130 4.19 0.75 8.17
CA MET A 130 4.16 1.71 9.27
C MET A 130 4.17 0.97 10.60
N PHE A 131 4.89 1.50 11.58
CA PHE A 131 5.05 0.87 12.90
C PHE A 131 4.29 1.62 13.97
N ASP A 132 3.75 0.86 14.92
CA ASP A 132 3.21 1.36 16.18
C ASP A 132 4.11 0.92 17.36
N GLN A 133 3.77 1.40 18.56
CA GLN A 133 4.50 1.16 19.80
C GLN A 133 4.63 -0.32 20.22
N ASN A 134 3.96 -1.26 19.57
CA ASN A 134 3.88 -2.66 20.00
C ASN A 134 4.97 -3.56 19.39
N VAL A 135 5.83 -3.05 18.50
CA VAL A 135 6.84 -3.89 17.81
C VAL A 135 8.23 -3.23 17.73
N PRO A 136 8.96 -3.12 18.85
CA PRO A 136 10.18 -2.32 18.95
C PRO A 136 11.43 -2.93 18.29
N THR A 137 11.35 -4.12 17.68
CA THR A 137 12.54 -4.87 17.20
C THR A 137 12.64 -5.03 15.69
N ILE A 138 11.78 -4.34 14.92
CA ILE A 138 11.70 -4.50 13.47
C ILE A 138 12.95 -4.00 12.76
N GLU A 139 13.40 -4.79 11.80
CA GLU A 139 14.50 -4.46 10.91
C GLU A 139 14.06 -4.58 9.44
N GLN A 140 14.45 -3.59 8.64
CA GLN A 140 14.05 -3.50 7.26
C GLN A 140 15.13 -2.87 6.39
N GLY A 141 15.21 -3.25 5.13
CA GLY A 141 16.22 -2.67 4.24
C GLY A 141 16.22 -3.24 2.83
N ASN A 142 17.33 -2.98 2.13
CA ASN A 142 17.48 -3.26 0.72
C ASN A 142 18.69 -4.12 0.42
N ILE A 143 18.56 -4.94 -0.63
CA ILE A 143 19.69 -5.54 -1.33
C ILE A 143 20.26 -4.54 -2.33
N PHE A 144 21.59 -4.41 -2.35
CA PHE A 144 22.37 -3.61 -3.29
C PHE A 144 23.37 -4.48 -4.04
N GLU A 145 23.44 -4.30 -5.35
CA GLU A 145 24.46 -4.89 -6.20
C GLU A 145 25.73 -4.05 -6.16
N LEU A 146 26.87 -4.72 -6.04
CA LEU A 146 28.19 -4.09 -5.93
C LEU A 146 29.01 -4.33 -7.20
N PHE A 147 29.99 -3.43 -7.40
CA PHE A 147 31.07 -3.64 -8.35
C PHE A 147 32.14 -4.55 -7.73
N PRO A 148 32.97 -5.25 -8.53
CA PRO A 148 33.97 -6.21 -8.04
C PRO A 148 34.87 -5.67 -6.92
N GLU A 149 35.23 -4.39 -6.98
CA GLU A 149 35.90 -3.69 -5.88
C GLU A 149 35.07 -2.46 -5.54
N THR A 150 34.45 -2.46 -4.36
CA THR A 150 33.54 -1.41 -3.91
C THR A 150 33.86 -0.96 -2.49
N ARG A 151 34.05 0.34 -2.27
CA ARG A 151 34.07 1.00 -0.96
C ARG A 151 32.77 1.77 -0.75
N LEU A 152 32.17 1.66 0.43
CA LEU A 152 30.98 2.42 0.79
C LEU A 152 31.37 3.79 1.36
N ASN A 153 30.77 4.85 0.83
CA ASN A 153 31.01 6.22 1.26
C ASN A 153 29.87 6.73 2.14
N SER A 154 28.62 6.52 1.72
CA SER A 154 27.45 6.91 2.51
C SER A 154 26.22 6.06 2.20
N TYR A 155 25.28 6.03 3.15
CA TYR A 155 23.96 5.45 2.98
C TYR A 155 22.88 6.51 3.17
N ASN A 156 22.02 6.67 2.17
CA ASN A 156 20.92 7.61 2.18
C ASN A 156 19.60 6.85 2.19
N PHE A 157 18.62 7.32 2.97
CA PHE A 157 17.30 6.69 3.04
C PHE A 157 16.21 7.72 3.30
N TYR A 158 14.95 7.39 3.00
CA TYR A 158 13.84 8.32 3.13
C TYR A 158 12.84 7.88 4.20
N ILE A 159 12.71 8.68 5.27
CA ILE A 159 11.68 8.53 6.31
C ILE A 159 10.37 9.14 5.83
N MET A 160 9.26 8.41 5.94
CA MET A 160 7.95 8.89 5.52
C MET A 160 7.53 10.19 6.24
N PRO A 161 6.94 11.17 5.54
CA PRO A 161 6.46 12.41 6.17
C PRO A 161 5.28 12.21 7.13
N SER A 162 4.59 11.07 7.03
CA SER A 162 3.52 10.66 7.96
C SER A 162 4.05 10.08 9.27
N SER A 163 5.36 9.88 9.40
CA SER A 163 5.96 9.47 10.68
C SER A 163 5.72 10.54 11.75
N ARG A 164 5.53 10.11 12.99
CA ARG A 164 5.22 10.93 14.17
C ARG A 164 6.10 10.47 15.33
N PHE A 165 7.17 11.21 15.58
CA PHE A 165 8.09 10.98 16.68
C PHE A 165 8.81 12.29 17.01
N LYS A 166 9.26 12.42 18.26
CA LYS A 166 10.16 13.50 18.67
C LYS A 166 11.60 13.19 18.28
N GLN A 167 12.01 11.94 18.50
CA GLN A 167 13.33 11.43 18.12
C GLN A 167 13.27 9.91 17.92
N ILE A 168 14.07 9.39 17.01
CA ILE A 168 14.34 7.96 16.87
C ILE A 168 15.85 7.69 16.82
N SER A 169 16.23 6.49 17.25
CA SER A 169 17.56 5.92 17.06
C SER A 169 17.44 4.67 16.20
N LEU A 170 18.17 4.65 15.09
CA LEU A 170 18.22 3.55 14.14
C LEU A 170 19.60 2.90 14.20
N LYS A 171 19.65 1.57 14.28
CA LYS A 171 20.88 0.80 14.08
C LYS A 171 20.97 0.37 12.63
N LEU A 172 22.06 0.75 11.97
CA LEU A 172 22.36 0.30 10.61
C LEU A 172 23.08 -1.04 10.66
N ASN A 173 22.60 -2.01 9.89
CA ASN A 173 23.25 -3.30 9.72
C ASN A 173 23.57 -3.53 8.25
N ILE A 174 24.73 -4.13 7.99
CA ILE A 174 25.15 -4.57 6.67
C ILE A 174 25.41 -6.06 6.74
N TYR A 175 24.92 -6.81 5.74
CA TYR A 175 25.06 -8.26 5.70
C TYR A 175 25.57 -8.76 4.35
N LYS A 176 26.35 -9.84 4.41
CA LYS A 176 26.50 -10.75 3.27
C LYS A 176 25.23 -11.55 3.05
N LEU A 177 24.95 -11.86 1.79
CA LEU A 177 23.77 -12.62 1.39
C LEU A 177 24.11 -14.09 1.14
N LYS A 178 23.15 -14.96 1.43
CA LYS A 178 23.10 -16.35 0.92
C LYS A 178 21.68 -16.61 0.44
N ASN A 179 21.54 -17.12 -0.78
CA ASN A 179 20.23 -17.32 -1.43
C ASN A 179 19.35 -16.06 -1.39
N ASP A 180 19.96 -14.89 -1.69
CA ASP A 180 19.33 -13.56 -1.63
C ASP A 180 18.70 -13.16 -0.28
N LEU A 181 19.13 -13.78 0.83
CA LEU A 181 18.72 -13.40 2.19
C LEU A 181 19.92 -13.04 3.07
N PRO A 182 19.77 -12.07 4.01
CA PRO A 182 20.85 -11.68 4.92
C PRO A 182 21.23 -12.83 5.87
N GLN A 183 22.54 -13.06 6.01
CA GLN A 183 23.05 -14.13 6.88
C GLN A 183 24.10 -13.64 7.88
N GLU A 184 25.21 -13.09 7.40
CA GLU A 184 26.36 -12.70 8.24
C GLU A 184 26.52 -11.18 8.24
N SER A 185 26.58 -10.56 9.42
CA SER A 185 26.87 -9.13 9.51
C SER A 185 28.35 -8.86 9.23
N VAL A 186 28.62 -7.81 8.46
CA VAL A 186 30.00 -7.36 8.17
C VAL A 186 30.49 -6.30 9.14
N LEU A 187 29.63 -5.80 10.03
CA LEU A 187 29.98 -4.81 11.03
C LEU A 187 30.51 -5.49 12.28
N GLN A 188 31.55 -4.91 12.87
CA GLN A 188 32.10 -5.37 14.15
C GLN A 188 31.52 -4.60 15.34
N GLU A 189 31.05 -3.37 15.11
CA GLU A 189 30.47 -2.48 16.11
C GLU A 189 29.12 -1.90 15.67
N ASN A 190 28.37 -1.36 16.63
CA ASN A 190 27.06 -0.77 16.36
C ASN A 190 27.20 0.58 15.62
N LEU A 191 26.66 0.66 14.41
CA LEU A 191 26.49 1.93 13.71
C LEU A 191 25.11 2.51 14.02
N LEU A 192 25.07 3.58 14.81
CA LEU A 192 23.82 4.21 15.25
C LEU A 192 23.59 5.55 14.55
N TYR A 193 22.36 5.77 14.13
CA TYR A 193 21.91 7.02 13.54
C TYR A 193 20.71 7.58 14.31
N LYS A 194 20.81 8.82 14.79
CA LYS A 194 19.73 9.51 15.50
C LYS A 194 19.15 10.60 14.61
N THR A 195 17.82 10.75 14.62
CA THR A 195 17.16 11.85 13.91
C THR A 195 15.88 12.27 14.59
N THR A 196 15.55 13.55 14.42
CA THR A 196 14.30 14.21 14.83
C THR A 196 13.46 14.61 13.63
N THR A 197 13.90 14.29 12.41
CA THR A 197 13.30 14.76 11.15
C THR A 197 12.79 13.62 10.29
N THR A 198 11.92 13.96 9.34
CA THR A 198 11.47 13.06 8.27
C THR A 198 12.04 13.52 6.93
N GLY A 199 11.86 12.73 5.87
CA GLY A 199 12.43 13.02 4.56
C GLY A 199 13.74 12.28 4.32
N TRP A 200 14.57 12.81 3.41
CA TRP A 200 15.90 12.25 3.13
C TRP A 200 16.80 12.36 4.36
N GLN A 201 17.45 11.27 4.69
CA GLN A 201 18.42 11.12 5.76
C GLN A 201 19.74 10.63 5.15
N HIS A 202 20.85 11.00 5.78
CA HIS A 202 22.20 10.73 5.32
C HIS A 202 23.04 10.14 6.46
N ILE A 203 23.69 9.01 6.20
CA ILE A 203 24.67 8.38 7.10
C ILE A 203 26.00 8.34 6.38
N ASP A 204 27.00 9.03 6.92
CA ASP A 204 28.38 8.92 6.46
C ASP A 204 28.97 7.58 6.91
N LEU A 205 29.52 6.84 5.95
CA LEU A 205 30.17 5.54 6.16
C LEU A 205 31.68 5.58 5.90
N SER A 206 32.22 6.73 5.49
CA SER A 206 33.60 6.87 5.02
C SER A 206 34.64 6.52 6.10
N SER A 207 34.33 6.84 7.36
CA SER A 207 35.17 6.57 8.54
C SER A 207 35.24 5.09 8.94
N TYR A 208 34.28 4.27 8.49
CA TYR A 208 34.22 2.85 8.82
C TYR A 208 35.02 1.96 7.87
N ALA A 209 35.65 2.56 6.84
CA ALA A 209 36.53 1.90 5.88
C ALA A 209 35.94 0.63 5.22
N LEU A 210 34.61 0.57 5.07
CA LEU A 210 33.88 -0.60 4.59
C LEU A 210 34.16 -0.85 3.09
N SER A 211 35.03 -1.82 2.82
CA SER A 211 35.47 -2.16 1.46
C SER A 211 35.23 -3.64 1.18
N PHE A 212 34.68 -3.92 0.01
CA PHE A 212 34.29 -5.25 -0.43
C PHE A 212 35.02 -5.56 -1.74
N LYS A 213 35.61 -6.75 -1.79
CA LYS A 213 36.25 -7.30 -2.98
C LYS A 213 35.60 -8.64 -3.31
N ASP A 214 35.30 -8.84 -4.58
CA ASP A 214 34.69 -10.06 -5.13
C ASP A 214 33.36 -10.46 -4.45
N LEU A 215 32.59 -9.46 -4.02
CA LEU A 215 31.27 -9.63 -3.42
C LEU A 215 30.20 -8.98 -4.30
N ASP A 216 29.27 -9.77 -4.83
CA ASP A 216 28.28 -9.29 -5.80
C ASP A 216 27.15 -8.45 -5.18
N LYS A 217 26.73 -8.79 -3.96
CA LYS A 217 25.57 -8.16 -3.32
C LYS A 217 25.77 -8.04 -1.82
N ILE A 218 25.19 -7.00 -1.25
CA ILE A 218 25.03 -6.83 0.19
C ILE A 218 23.59 -6.45 0.52
N ALA A 219 23.14 -6.75 1.74
CA ALA A 219 21.97 -6.12 2.32
C ALA A 219 22.38 -4.98 3.24
N VAL A 220 21.71 -3.84 3.13
CA VAL A 220 21.81 -2.72 4.08
C VAL A 220 20.43 -2.48 4.66
N THR A 221 20.34 -2.52 6.00
CA THR A 221 19.07 -2.49 6.74
C THR A 221 19.15 -1.54 7.93
N LEU A 222 18.00 -1.06 8.37
CA LEU A 222 17.81 -0.20 9.53
C LEU A 222 16.87 -0.90 10.51
N GLN A 223 17.31 -0.99 11.76
CA GLN A 223 16.53 -1.47 12.89
C GLN A 223 16.18 -0.30 13.80
N LEU A 224 14.91 -0.14 14.16
CA LEU A 224 14.53 0.83 15.19
C LEU A 224 14.98 0.29 16.56
N VAL A 225 15.82 1.02 17.29
CA VAL A 225 16.37 0.55 18.58
C VAL A 225 15.96 1.41 19.76
N ALA A 226 15.57 2.67 19.52
CA ALA A 226 14.96 3.53 20.53
C ALA A 226 14.08 4.59 19.86
N HIS A 227 13.07 5.07 20.60
CA HIS A 227 12.23 6.17 20.14
C HIS A 227 11.74 7.02 21.32
N GLN A 228 11.47 8.30 21.03
CA GLN A 228 10.76 9.21 21.90
C GLN A 228 9.49 9.67 21.16
N PRO A 229 8.28 9.37 21.68
CA PRO A 229 7.04 9.83 21.08
C PRO A 229 6.87 11.36 21.24
N LEU A 230 6.00 11.93 20.40
CA LEU A 230 5.48 13.29 20.59
C LEU A 230 4.41 13.27 21.70
N THR A 231 4.23 14.39 22.42
CA THR A 231 3.15 14.51 23.41
C THR A 231 1.77 14.33 22.73
N ASP A 232 0.87 13.57 23.35
CA ASP A 232 -0.53 13.36 22.93
C ASP A 232 -0.75 12.78 21.51
N THR A 233 0.26 12.14 20.91
CA THR A 233 0.11 11.45 19.62
C THR A 233 0.76 10.08 19.66
N ALA A 234 0.14 9.11 18.99
CA ALA A 234 0.71 7.78 18.86
C ALA A 234 2.03 7.83 18.09
N PHE A 235 3.03 7.09 18.56
CA PHE A 235 4.28 6.90 17.84
C PHE A 235 4.02 6.22 16.49
N VAL A 236 4.56 6.80 15.43
CA VAL A 236 4.52 6.21 14.09
C VAL A 236 5.87 6.39 13.40
N PHE A 237 6.44 5.31 12.88
CA PHE A 237 7.67 5.35 12.09
C PHE A 237 7.51 4.50 10.82
N GLY A 238 8.10 4.93 9.71
CA GLY A 238 8.11 4.17 8.47
C GLY A 238 9.14 4.67 7.47
N LEU A 239 9.82 3.74 6.80
CA LEU A 239 10.68 4.04 5.65
C LEU A 239 9.86 3.98 4.36
N SER A 240 10.04 4.98 3.50
CA SER A 240 9.38 5.00 2.19
C SER A 240 9.91 3.87 1.31
N ALA A 241 9.04 3.17 0.61
CA ALA A 241 9.35 2.08 -0.32
C ALA A 241 8.54 2.20 -1.61
N LYS A 242 9.05 1.64 -2.70
CA LYS A 242 8.37 1.51 -3.99
C LYS A 242 8.28 0.06 -4.40
N LYS A 243 7.28 -0.27 -5.23
CA LYS A 243 7.15 -1.62 -5.81
C LYS A 243 8.10 -1.70 -7.01
N SER A 244 8.69 -2.87 -7.19
CA SER A 244 9.54 -3.23 -8.31
C SER A 244 9.56 -4.74 -8.44
N VAL A 245 9.92 -5.24 -9.63
CA VAL A 245 10.04 -6.69 -9.89
C VAL A 245 11.14 -7.32 -9.03
N SER A 246 12.17 -6.54 -8.69
CA SER A 246 13.24 -6.96 -7.78
C SER A 246 12.71 -7.27 -6.38
N ARG A 247 13.14 -8.40 -5.79
CA ARG A 247 12.79 -8.81 -4.42
C ARG A 247 13.74 -8.18 -3.38
N ASN A 248 13.94 -6.87 -3.46
CA ASN A 248 14.95 -6.20 -2.66
C ASN A 248 14.42 -5.71 -1.31
N LEU A 249 13.10 -5.72 -1.05
CA LEU A 249 12.56 -5.38 0.26
C LEU A 249 12.80 -6.51 1.24
N LEU A 250 13.70 -6.26 2.17
CA LEU A 250 14.02 -7.13 3.29
C LEU A 250 13.28 -6.67 4.53
N PHE A 251 12.72 -7.62 5.26
CA PHE A 251 12.01 -7.36 6.50
C PHE A 251 12.17 -8.52 7.48
N ARG A 252 12.30 -8.23 8.78
CA ARG A 252 12.09 -9.20 9.86
C ARG A 252 11.55 -8.51 11.11
N TYR A 253 10.74 -9.23 11.88
CA TYR A 253 10.12 -8.68 13.10
C TYR A 253 11.11 -8.51 14.25
N GLN A 254 12.13 -9.36 14.32
CA GLN A 254 13.14 -9.38 15.37
C GLN A 254 14.39 -10.09 14.84
N SER A 255 15.54 -9.88 15.48
CA SER A 255 16.85 -10.33 14.97
C SER A 255 16.96 -11.85 14.83
N GLN A 256 16.17 -12.64 15.58
CA GLN A 256 16.10 -14.10 15.50
C GLN A 256 14.88 -14.61 14.70
N GLY A 257 14.14 -13.69 14.07
CA GLY A 257 13.03 -14.00 13.18
C GLY A 257 13.50 -14.31 11.76
N ASN A 258 12.61 -14.93 10.98
CA ASN A 258 12.86 -15.20 9.57
C ASN A 258 12.87 -13.90 8.76
N TRP A 259 13.76 -13.83 7.78
CA TRP A 259 13.73 -12.79 6.77
C TRP A 259 12.58 -13.03 5.79
N GLU A 260 11.80 -11.98 5.56
CA GLU A 260 10.84 -11.87 4.49
C GLU A 260 11.47 -11.01 3.38
N ALA A 261 11.64 -11.59 2.19
CA ALA A 261 11.98 -10.85 0.98
C ALA A 261 10.73 -10.65 0.13
N SER A 262 10.49 -9.42 -0.32
CA SER A 262 9.30 -9.06 -1.09
C SER A 262 9.62 -8.14 -2.25
N GLN A 263 8.70 -8.07 -3.22
CA GLN A 263 8.85 -7.23 -4.40
C GLN A 263 8.83 -5.74 -4.03
N GLY A 264 9.89 -5.04 -4.41
CA GLY A 264 10.07 -3.62 -4.14
C GLY A 264 11.49 -3.25 -3.76
N SER A 265 11.65 -1.98 -3.42
CA SER A 265 12.84 -1.46 -2.74
C SER A 265 12.45 -0.29 -1.86
N PHE A 266 13.07 -0.17 -0.68
CA PHE A 266 13.04 1.07 0.08
C PHE A 266 13.66 2.19 -0.75
N ILE A 267 13.19 3.41 -0.54
CA ILE A 267 13.78 4.61 -1.10
C ILE A 267 15.07 4.88 -0.32
N SER A 268 16.13 4.24 -0.78
CA SER A 268 17.48 4.38 -0.25
C SER A 268 18.51 4.17 -1.35
N ASN A 269 19.69 4.75 -1.19
CA ASN A 269 20.83 4.56 -2.06
C ASN A 269 22.14 4.48 -1.26
N LEU A 270 23.16 3.90 -1.88
CA LEU A 270 24.54 3.95 -1.42
C LEU A 270 25.34 4.83 -2.38
N GLN A 271 26.15 5.73 -1.83
CA GLN A 271 27.25 6.31 -2.58
C GLN A 271 28.47 5.42 -2.38
N VAL A 272 29.10 5.03 -3.49
CA VAL A 272 30.22 4.09 -3.50
C VAL A 272 31.37 4.60 -4.34
N SER A 273 32.59 4.23 -3.93
CA SER A 273 33.79 4.34 -4.75
C SER A 273 34.16 2.96 -5.30
N TYR A 274 34.41 2.83 -6.60
CA TYR A 274 34.62 1.53 -7.26
C TYR A 274 35.69 1.55 -8.36
N ASN A 275 36.27 0.38 -8.65
CA ASN A 275 37.23 0.18 -9.74
C ASN A 275 36.56 -0.44 -10.99
N PRO A 276 36.55 0.24 -12.15
CA PRO A 276 35.87 -0.24 -13.36
C PRO A 276 36.63 -1.34 -14.12
N LYS A 277 37.89 -1.63 -13.78
CA LYS A 277 38.73 -2.62 -14.51
C LYS A 277 38.68 -4.04 -13.95
N GLY A 278 37.92 -4.30 -12.90
CA GLY A 278 37.71 -5.66 -12.39
C GLY A 278 36.92 -6.51 -13.40
N LYS A 279 37.55 -7.51 -14.02
CA LYS A 279 36.86 -8.45 -14.92
C LYS A 279 35.95 -9.38 -14.12
N LYS A 280 34.65 -9.41 -14.40
CA LYS A 280 33.76 -10.53 -14.05
C LYS A 280 33.95 -11.64 -15.10
N SER A 281 34.16 -12.89 -14.68
CA SER A 281 34.09 -14.04 -15.59
C SER A 281 32.67 -14.16 -16.14
N VAL A 282 32.58 -14.33 -17.44
CA VAL A 282 31.37 -14.26 -18.26
C VAL A 282 30.45 -15.44 -17.93
N ASP A 283 29.29 -15.13 -17.36
CA ASP A 283 28.01 -15.55 -17.93
C ASP A 283 27.24 -14.26 -18.21
N GLU A 284 26.67 -14.19 -19.40
CA GLU A 284 26.06 -12.98 -19.97
C GLU A 284 25.03 -12.36 -19.02
N ILE A 285 25.41 -11.29 -18.32
CA ILE A 285 24.45 -10.28 -17.92
C ILE A 285 24.07 -9.58 -19.22
N GLN A 286 23.03 -10.08 -19.88
CA GLN A 286 22.24 -9.24 -20.74
C GLN A 286 21.81 -8.05 -19.88
N VAL A 287 22.47 -6.92 -20.13
CA VAL A 287 21.92 -5.63 -19.77
C VAL A 287 20.65 -5.51 -20.61
N GLN A 288 19.53 -5.96 -20.06
CA GLN A 288 18.26 -5.37 -20.42
C GLN A 288 18.34 -3.92 -19.93
N THR A 289 18.96 -3.07 -20.75
CA THR A 289 18.47 -1.71 -20.92
C THR A 289 17.07 -1.89 -21.45
N ASP A 290 16.12 -2.05 -20.54
CA ASP A 290 14.72 -1.89 -20.87
C ASP A 290 14.52 -0.38 -21.04
N THR A 291 14.95 0.11 -22.21
CA THR A 291 14.54 1.40 -22.78
C THR A 291 13.14 1.30 -23.37
N SER A 292 12.43 0.18 -23.20
CA SER A 292 10.99 0.19 -23.35
C SER A 292 10.40 0.93 -22.14
N SER A 293 9.90 2.13 -22.39
CA SER A 293 9.04 2.79 -21.42
C SER A 293 7.75 1.99 -21.35
N ASP A 294 7.73 0.98 -20.49
CA ASP A 294 6.62 0.05 -20.40
C ASP A 294 5.34 0.83 -20.08
N LEU A 295 4.39 0.79 -21.02
CA LEU A 295 3.12 1.54 -21.01
C LEU A 295 2.40 1.32 -19.66
N ASN A 296 2.53 0.11 -19.10
CA ASN A 296 2.02 -0.31 -17.79
C ASN A 296 2.64 0.46 -16.60
N THR A 297 3.92 0.83 -16.67
CA THR A 297 4.61 1.56 -15.59
C THR A 297 4.29 3.06 -15.61
N LYS A 298 4.13 3.66 -16.80
CA LYS A 298 3.62 5.05 -16.96
C LYS A 298 2.14 5.17 -16.57
N MET A 299 1.33 4.16 -16.90
CA MET A 299 -0.10 4.06 -16.59
C MET A 299 -0.32 3.98 -15.07
N LEU A 300 0.30 3.02 -14.38
CA LEU A 300 0.16 2.91 -12.91
C LEU A 300 0.65 4.18 -12.18
N THR A 301 1.75 4.78 -12.62
CA THR A 301 2.31 6.00 -12.01
C THR A 301 1.34 7.18 -12.14
N THR A 302 0.74 7.37 -13.32
CA THR A 302 -0.26 8.42 -13.58
C THR A 302 -1.53 8.21 -12.75
N VAL A 303 -1.97 6.96 -12.60
CA VAL A 303 -3.15 6.60 -11.79
C VAL A 303 -2.96 6.90 -10.32
N TYR A 304 -1.82 6.51 -9.74
CA TYR A 304 -1.55 6.76 -8.33
C TYR A 304 -1.34 8.26 -8.05
N LEU A 305 -0.69 9.00 -8.96
CA LEU A 305 -0.58 10.46 -8.88
C LEU A 305 -1.95 11.13 -8.90
N ASN A 306 -2.81 10.73 -9.83
CA ASN A 306 -4.13 11.34 -9.99
C ASN A 306 -5.09 10.94 -8.86
N ARG A 307 -5.03 9.71 -8.33
CA ARG A 307 -5.76 9.33 -7.10
C ARG A 307 -5.26 10.07 -5.86
N ALA A 308 -3.96 10.34 -5.76
CA ALA A 308 -3.45 11.17 -4.66
C ALA A 308 -3.85 12.65 -4.79
N ARG A 309 -3.90 13.19 -6.02
CA ARG A 309 -4.45 14.52 -6.29
C ARG A 309 -5.95 14.58 -5.98
N ALA A 310 -6.71 13.57 -6.40
CA ALA A 310 -8.11 13.36 -6.04
C ALA A 310 -8.31 13.41 -4.52
N GLN A 311 -7.54 12.63 -3.76
CA GLN A 311 -7.63 12.60 -2.29
C GLN A 311 -7.25 13.93 -1.61
N LYS A 312 -6.39 14.75 -2.24
CA LYS A 312 -6.08 16.10 -1.76
C LYS A 312 -7.14 17.13 -2.14
N SER A 313 -8.03 16.81 -3.08
CA SER A 313 -9.11 17.71 -3.48
C SER A 313 -10.16 17.85 -2.38
N ARG A 314 -11.04 18.85 -2.53
CA ARG A 314 -12.18 19.07 -1.61
C ARG A 314 -13.34 18.09 -1.83
N TYR A 315 -13.33 17.35 -2.92
CA TYR A 315 -14.41 16.44 -3.32
C TYR A 315 -14.34 15.14 -2.51
N GLY A 316 -15.49 14.66 -2.04
CA GLY A 316 -15.59 13.59 -1.04
C GLY A 316 -15.28 14.06 0.39
N LYS A 317 -15.04 15.37 0.60
CA LYS A 317 -14.71 15.98 1.90
C LYS A 317 -15.50 17.26 2.19
N ASN A 318 -16.52 17.54 1.41
CA ASN A 318 -17.33 18.74 1.55
C ASN A 318 -18.08 18.73 2.89
N LYS A 319 -18.03 19.86 3.61
CA LYS A 319 -18.76 20.04 4.86
C LYS A 319 -20.28 19.94 4.68
N SER A 320 -20.76 20.23 3.47
CA SER A 320 -22.18 20.12 3.10
C SER A 320 -22.57 18.77 2.50
N GLY A 321 -21.66 17.79 2.47
CA GLY A 321 -21.99 16.43 2.07
C GLY A 321 -22.99 15.79 3.02
N LYS A 322 -23.85 14.93 2.49
CA LYS A 322 -24.99 14.36 3.21
C LYS A 322 -25.00 12.84 3.05
N TYR A 323 -25.71 12.18 3.96
CA TYR A 323 -25.95 10.75 3.91
C TYR A 323 -27.43 10.49 3.64
N ILE A 324 -27.69 9.43 2.87
CA ILE A 324 -29.02 8.86 2.69
C ILE A 324 -29.00 7.46 3.30
N ASP A 325 -29.93 7.20 4.20
CA ASP A 325 -30.09 5.89 4.79
C ASP A 325 -30.63 4.92 3.73
N VAL A 326 -29.98 3.76 3.63
CA VAL A 326 -30.38 2.64 2.77
C VAL A 326 -30.46 1.38 3.63
N THR A 327 -31.01 0.30 3.09
CA THR A 327 -31.06 -0.98 3.80
C THR A 327 -29.65 -1.39 4.24
N GLU A 328 -29.47 -1.58 5.55
CA GLU A 328 -28.21 -2.01 6.16
C GLU A 328 -26.99 -1.15 5.78
N GLY A 329 -27.15 0.17 5.63
CA GLY A 329 -26.03 1.05 5.28
C GLY A 329 -26.42 2.52 5.10
N LYS A 330 -25.44 3.33 4.69
CA LYS A 330 -25.64 4.74 4.34
C LYS A 330 -24.85 5.10 3.10
N ILE A 331 -25.47 5.89 2.22
CA ILE A 331 -24.84 6.40 1.01
C ILE A 331 -24.48 7.86 1.21
N TYR A 332 -23.20 8.17 1.17
CA TYR A 332 -22.69 9.54 1.16
C TYR A 332 -22.79 10.12 -0.25
N TYR A 333 -23.24 11.36 -0.34
CA TYR A 333 -23.27 12.12 -1.58
C TYR A 333 -22.95 13.59 -1.35
N GLU A 334 -22.53 14.25 -2.42
CA GLU A 334 -22.29 15.68 -2.47
C GLU A 334 -22.99 16.30 -3.69
N THR A 335 -23.44 17.54 -3.54
CA THR A 335 -24.08 18.29 -4.62
C THR A 335 -23.25 19.52 -4.99
N TYR A 336 -23.07 19.75 -6.30
CA TYR A 336 -22.34 20.87 -6.85
C TYR A 336 -23.11 21.50 -8.01
N GLY A 337 -23.09 22.83 -8.11
CA GLY A 337 -23.77 23.53 -9.20
C GLY A 337 -25.30 23.54 -9.07
N LYS A 338 -25.95 23.91 -10.16
CA LYS A 338 -27.41 24.01 -10.34
C LYS A 338 -27.75 23.63 -11.78
N GLY A 339 -29.02 23.31 -12.04
CA GLY A 339 -29.50 22.94 -13.38
C GLY A 339 -30.02 21.51 -13.42
N GLU A 340 -29.99 20.88 -14.59
CA GLU A 340 -30.44 19.50 -14.74
C GLU A 340 -29.59 18.54 -13.87
N PRO A 341 -30.21 17.53 -13.22
CA PRO A 341 -29.47 16.58 -12.40
C PRO A 341 -28.51 15.71 -13.23
N LEU A 342 -27.25 15.64 -12.79
CA LEU A 342 -26.22 14.75 -13.33
C LEU A 342 -25.60 13.93 -12.19
N VAL A 343 -25.89 12.64 -12.14
CA VAL A 343 -25.31 11.70 -11.19
C VAL A 343 -23.93 11.24 -11.67
N LEU A 344 -22.93 11.28 -10.79
CA LEU A 344 -21.60 10.73 -11.05
C LEU A 344 -21.35 9.49 -10.19
N LEU A 345 -20.96 8.38 -10.84
CA LEU A 345 -20.68 7.08 -10.21
C LEU A 345 -19.23 6.67 -10.49
N HIS A 346 -18.43 6.54 -9.44
CA HIS A 346 -17.00 6.23 -9.55
C HIS A 346 -16.74 4.73 -9.79
N GLY A 347 -15.49 4.39 -10.14
CA GLY A 347 -15.05 3.00 -10.33
C GLY A 347 -14.76 2.23 -9.03
N ASN A 348 -14.43 0.95 -9.14
CA ASN A 348 -14.13 0.09 -8.00
C ASN A 348 -12.98 0.63 -7.13
N ALA A 349 -13.11 0.48 -5.81
CA ALA A 349 -12.18 0.98 -4.81
C ALA A 349 -11.89 2.50 -4.96
N GLY A 350 -12.86 3.24 -5.50
CA GLY A 350 -12.82 4.67 -5.74
C GLY A 350 -13.65 5.47 -4.72
N SER A 351 -13.85 6.75 -5.04
CA SER A 351 -14.75 7.65 -4.30
C SER A 351 -15.13 8.86 -5.17
N ILE A 352 -16.03 9.73 -4.68
CA ILE A 352 -16.36 11.04 -5.26
C ILE A 352 -15.10 11.84 -5.64
N ALA A 353 -14.02 11.71 -4.86
CA ALA A 353 -12.76 12.41 -5.09
C ALA A 353 -12.17 12.12 -6.48
N ASP A 354 -12.43 10.94 -7.05
CA ASP A 354 -11.92 10.56 -8.36
C ASP A 354 -12.45 11.45 -9.50
N PHE A 355 -13.57 12.15 -9.28
CA PHE A 355 -14.10 13.13 -10.23
C PHE A 355 -13.56 14.55 -10.02
N TYR A 356 -12.42 14.74 -9.34
CA TYR A 356 -11.89 16.08 -9.04
C TYR A 356 -11.64 16.96 -10.28
N GLN A 357 -11.47 16.36 -11.47
CA GLN A 357 -11.30 17.07 -12.74
C GLN A 357 -12.60 17.26 -13.51
N GLN A 358 -13.61 16.41 -13.25
CA GLN A 358 -14.92 16.43 -13.91
C GLN A 358 -15.88 17.38 -13.19
N ILE A 359 -16.01 17.26 -11.86
CA ILE A 359 -16.94 18.06 -11.05
C ILE A 359 -16.81 19.57 -11.32
N PRO A 360 -15.61 20.20 -11.28
CA PRO A 360 -15.48 21.64 -11.49
C PRO A 360 -15.96 22.13 -12.86
N GLN A 361 -15.91 21.28 -13.90
CA GLN A 361 -16.34 21.64 -15.25
C GLN A 361 -17.83 21.38 -15.45
N LEU A 362 -18.32 20.23 -14.98
CA LEU A 362 -19.72 19.83 -15.16
C LEU A 362 -20.67 20.65 -14.28
N SER A 363 -20.25 21.01 -13.06
CA SER A 363 -21.09 21.78 -12.11
C SER A 363 -21.35 23.23 -12.56
N LYS A 364 -20.70 23.70 -13.64
CA LYS A 364 -21.00 24.99 -14.26
C LYS A 364 -22.33 24.98 -15.02
N TYR A 365 -22.81 23.79 -15.42
CA TYR A 365 -23.99 23.63 -16.27
C TYR A 365 -25.06 22.71 -15.68
N PHE A 366 -24.67 21.81 -14.77
CA PHE A 366 -25.55 20.78 -14.19
C PHE A 366 -25.57 20.85 -12.67
N GLN A 367 -26.67 20.36 -12.08
CA GLN A 367 -26.68 19.97 -10.67
C GLN A 367 -25.99 18.61 -10.56
N VAL A 368 -24.68 18.64 -10.30
CA VAL A 368 -23.86 17.44 -10.16
C VAL A 368 -24.13 16.80 -8.80
N ILE A 369 -24.55 15.53 -8.80
CA ILE A 369 -24.78 14.70 -7.61
C ILE A 369 -23.73 13.58 -7.64
N ALA A 370 -22.62 13.78 -6.94
CA ALA A 370 -21.56 12.80 -6.87
C ALA A 370 -21.79 11.86 -5.68
N ILE A 371 -21.72 10.56 -5.90
CA ILE A 371 -22.07 9.54 -4.91
C ILE A 371 -20.84 8.68 -4.60
N ASP A 372 -20.63 8.39 -3.32
CA ASP A 372 -19.77 7.30 -2.89
C ASP A 372 -20.60 6.01 -2.89
N THR A 373 -20.26 5.04 -3.73
CA THR A 373 -21.01 3.78 -3.82
C THR A 373 -20.89 2.98 -2.51
N ARG A 374 -21.85 2.09 -2.22
CA ARG A 374 -21.90 1.32 -0.95
C ARG A 374 -20.53 0.76 -0.54
N SER A 375 -20.18 0.97 0.73
CA SER A 375 -18.91 0.59 1.37
C SER A 375 -17.62 1.19 0.77
N GLN A 376 -17.73 2.15 -0.14
CA GLN A 376 -16.61 2.87 -0.75
C GLN A 376 -16.67 4.35 -0.35
N GLY A 377 -15.53 5.04 -0.45
CA GLY A 377 -15.42 6.42 0.05
C GLY A 377 -15.89 6.57 1.49
N ARG A 378 -16.93 7.39 1.72
CA ARG A 378 -17.58 7.62 3.01
C ARG A 378 -18.84 6.79 3.25
N SER A 379 -19.31 6.05 2.24
CA SER A 379 -20.50 5.21 2.36
C SER A 379 -20.23 3.96 3.21
N THR A 380 -21.27 3.47 3.88
CA THR A 380 -21.18 2.36 4.83
C THR A 380 -22.05 1.19 4.42
N ASP A 381 -21.66 -0.01 4.84
CA ASP A 381 -22.44 -1.23 4.71
C ASP A 381 -22.31 -2.05 6.01
N LEU A 382 -23.45 -2.48 6.55
CA LEU A 382 -23.57 -3.22 7.79
C LEU A 382 -23.94 -4.71 7.56
N SER A 383 -24.27 -5.08 6.32
CA SER A 383 -24.81 -6.41 5.99
C SER A 383 -23.74 -7.51 5.90
N ALA A 384 -22.48 -7.14 5.62
CA ALA A 384 -21.38 -8.06 5.29
C ALA A 384 -21.64 -9.01 4.10
N LYS A 385 -22.75 -8.82 3.37
CA LYS A 385 -23.15 -9.65 2.21
C LYS A 385 -22.26 -9.37 0.98
N PRO A 386 -22.15 -10.31 0.02
CA PRO A 386 -21.53 -10.04 -1.27
C PRO A 386 -22.19 -8.84 -1.96
N PHE A 387 -21.39 -8.04 -2.66
CA PHE A 387 -21.91 -6.92 -3.44
C PHE A 387 -22.47 -7.40 -4.78
N SER A 388 -23.41 -6.63 -5.33
CA SER A 388 -23.94 -6.81 -6.68
C SER A 388 -24.26 -5.45 -7.29
N TYR A 389 -24.22 -5.36 -8.63
CA TYR A 389 -24.58 -4.12 -9.31
C TYR A 389 -26.07 -3.78 -9.16
N GLN A 390 -26.93 -4.78 -8.93
CA GLN A 390 -28.34 -4.59 -8.60
C GLN A 390 -28.51 -3.91 -7.23
N GLN A 391 -27.70 -4.29 -6.24
CA GLN A 391 -27.71 -3.62 -4.95
C GLN A 391 -27.25 -2.16 -5.08
N PHE A 392 -26.18 -1.90 -5.83
CA PHE A 392 -25.72 -0.52 -6.06
C PHE A 392 -26.75 0.31 -6.84
N ALA A 393 -27.45 -0.28 -7.79
CA ALA A 393 -28.56 0.36 -8.49
C ALA A 393 -29.76 0.65 -7.56
N SER A 394 -30.08 -0.26 -6.64
CA SER A 394 -31.13 -0.04 -5.63
C SER A 394 -30.77 1.10 -4.67
N ASP A 395 -29.50 1.18 -4.26
CA ASP A 395 -29.00 2.28 -3.45
C ASP A 395 -29.10 3.62 -4.20
N LEU A 396 -28.73 3.65 -5.49
CA LEU A 396 -28.90 4.82 -6.36
C LEU A 396 -30.38 5.22 -6.51
N PHE A 397 -31.28 4.27 -6.67
CA PHE A 397 -32.72 4.52 -6.69
C PHE A 397 -33.16 5.25 -5.42
N LYS A 398 -32.68 4.81 -4.25
CA LYS A 398 -33.01 5.46 -2.97
C LYS A 398 -32.48 6.88 -2.89
N VAL A 399 -31.30 7.14 -3.44
CA VAL A 399 -30.75 8.50 -3.54
C VAL A 399 -31.65 9.39 -4.41
N ILE A 400 -32.01 8.94 -5.61
CA ILE A 400 -32.86 9.68 -6.57
C ILE A 400 -34.25 9.95 -5.97
N GLU A 401 -34.85 8.95 -5.34
CA GLU A 401 -36.15 9.05 -4.66
C GLU A 401 -36.12 10.07 -3.51
N THR A 402 -35.12 9.97 -2.63
CA THR A 402 -35.00 10.85 -1.45
C THR A 402 -34.77 12.31 -1.85
N LEU A 403 -34.03 12.53 -2.94
CA LEU A 403 -33.80 13.85 -3.51
C LEU A 403 -34.96 14.34 -4.39
N GLN A 404 -36.02 13.54 -4.54
CA GLN A 404 -37.21 13.84 -5.34
C GLN A 404 -36.88 14.22 -6.79
N LEU A 405 -35.87 13.58 -7.35
CA LEU A 405 -35.43 13.83 -8.72
C LEU A 405 -36.31 13.05 -9.69
N LYS A 406 -37.02 13.76 -10.57
CA LYS A 406 -37.94 13.14 -11.53
C LYS A 406 -37.21 12.37 -12.64
N LYS A 407 -36.07 12.90 -13.09
CA LYS A 407 -35.25 12.32 -14.15
C LYS A 407 -33.81 12.82 -14.00
N VAL A 408 -32.84 11.95 -14.26
CA VAL A 408 -31.41 12.26 -14.10
C VAL A 408 -30.60 11.87 -15.32
N ASN A 409 -29.52 12.61 -15.58
CA ASN A 409 -28.42 12.13 -16.41
C ASN A 409 -27.45 11.32 -15.54
N ILE A 410 -26.82 10.28 -16.09
CA ILE A 410 -25.86 9.44 -15.36
C ILE A 410 -24.54 9.42 -16.13
N LEU A 411 -23.43 9.66 -15.42
CA LEU A 411 -22.08 9.41 -15.88
C LEU A 411 -21.41 8.42 -14.92
N GLY A 412 -21.13 7.23 -15.42
CA GLY A 412 -20.49 6.17 -14.68
C GLY A 412 -19.13 5.79 -15.26
N TRP A 413 -18.12 5.64 -14.40
CA TRP A 413 -16.80 5.16 -14.78
C TRP A 413 -16.54 3.77 -14.20
N SER A 414 -16.13 2.82 -15.04
CA SER A 414 -15.80 1.44 -14.67
C SER A 414 -17.02 0.75 -14.00
N ASP A 415 -16.88 0.27 -12.77
CA ASP A 415 -18.01 -0.20 -11.93
C ASP A 415 -19.18 0.79 -11.86
N GLY A 416 -18.91 2.10 -11.88
CA GLY A 416 -19.95 3.12 -11.93
C GLY A 416 -20.73 3.08 -13.24
N GLY A 417 -20.07 2.73 -14.35
CA GLY A 417 -20.71 2.48 -15.64
C GLY A 417 -21.58 1.22 -15.61
N ASN A 418 -21.09 0.13 -15.02
CA ASN A 418 -21.85 -1.11 -14.81
C ASN A 418 -23.06 -0.89 -13.89
N THR A 419 -22.91 -0.08 -12.84
CA THR A 419 -24.00 0.34 -11.96
C THR A 419 -25.02 1.19 -12.72
N GLY A 420 -24.58 2.11 -13.58
CA GLY A 420 -25.45 2.91 -14.44
C GLY A 420 -26.25 2.06 -15.44
N LEU A 421 -25.64 1.01 -16.01
CA LEU A 421 -26.34 0.02 -16.82
C LEU A 421 -27.41 -0.72 -16.02
N ALA A 422 -27.04 -1.29 -14.87
CA ALA A 422 -27.97 -2.01 -14.00
C ALA A 422 -29.16 -1.12 -13.57
N PHE A 423 -28.89 0.13 -13.23
CA PHE A 423 -29.93 1.10 -12.86
C PHE A 423 -30.83 1.44 -14.04
N THR A 424 -30.27 1.71 -15.22
CA THR A 424 -31.05 2.06 -16.41
C THR A 424 -31.94 0.90 -16.87
N LEU A 425 -31.47 -0.34 -16.74
CA LEU A 425 -32.30 -1.52 -16.99
C LEU A 425 -33.45 -1.66 -15.99
N ALA A 426 -33.22 -1.32 -14.72
CA ALA A 426 -34.23 -1.43 -13.68
C ALA A 426 -35.24 -0.27 -13.65
N LYS A 427 -34.81 0.94 -14.04
CA LYS A 427 -35.54 2.20 -13.92
C LYS A 427 -35.31 3.12 -15.14
N PRO A 428 -35.58 2.66 -16.38
CA PRO A 428 -35.30 3.43 -17.60
C PRO A 428 -36.06 4.76 -17.65
N GLU A 429 -37.23 4.85 -17.01
CA GLU A 429 -38.06 6.05 -16.93
C GLU A 429 -37.40 7.21 -16.16
N LEU A 430 -36.51 6.90 -15.22
CA LEU A 430 -35.80 7.89 -14.40
C LEU A 430 -34.50 8.37 -15.05
N VAL A 431 -34.08 7.76 -16.17
CA VAL A 431 -32.82 8.09 -16.85
C VAL A 431 -33.09 8.91 -18.10
N ASN A 432 -32.44 10.06 -18.22
CA ASN A 432 -32.47 10.85 -19.45
C ASN A 432 -31.38 10.38 -20.41
N LYS A 433 -30.12 10.55 -20.01
CA LYS A 433 -28.93 10.14 -20.76
C LYS A 433 -28.00 9.31 -19.88
N LEU A 434 -27.41 8.26 -20.45
CA LEU A 434 -26.45 7.38 -19.79
C LEU A 434 -25.07 7.49 -20.46
N ILE A 435 -24.04 7.84 -19.71
CA ILE A 435 -22.65 7.85 -20.17
C ILE A 435 -21.88 6.78 -19.39
N MET A 436 -21.24 5.87 -20.11
CA MET A 436 -20.46 4.76 -19.57
C MET A 436 -19.02 4.89 -20.03
N ILE A 437 -18.08 4.96 -19.08
CA ILE A 437 -16.65 5.04 -19.36
C ILE A 437 -16.02 3.73 -18.92
N GLY A 438 -15.49 2.92 -19.84
CA GLY A 438 -14.81 1.66 -19.50
C GLY A 438 -15.70 0.62 -18.79
N ALA A 439 -16.98 0.51 -19.17
CA ALA A 439 -17.90 -0.52 -18.67
C ALA A 439 -17.69 -1.86 -19.40
N ASN A 440 -18.05 -2.97 -18.76
CA ASN A 440 -17.94 -4.32 -19.33
C ASN A 440 -19.24 -5.11 -19.19
N LEU A 441 -19.50 -6.04 -20.12
CA LEU A 441 -20.68 -6.90 -20.08
C LEU A 441 -20.59 -8.01 -19.02
N SER A 442 -19.39 -8.54 -18.80
CA SER A 442 -19.10 -9.62 -17.85
C SER A 442 -17.63 -9.64 -17.46
N PRO A 443 -17.20 -10.39 -16.43
CA PRO A 443 -15.79 -10.52 -16.04
C PRO A 443 -14.88 -10.87 -17.22
N SER A 444 -15.34 -11.71 -18.17
CA SER A 444 -14.55 -12.08 -19.36
C SER A 444 -14.19 -10.91 -20.27
N GLY A 445 -14.87 -9.77 -20.11
CA GLY A 445 -14.58 -8.51 -20.78
C GLY A 445 -13.39 -7.75 -20.23
N VAL A 446 -12.88 -8.15 -19.06
CA VAL A 446 -11.60 -7.65 -18.54
C VAL A 446 -10.47 -8.51 -19.13
N LYS A 447 -9.33 -7.90 -19.46
CA LYS A 447 -8.14 -8.64 -19.92
C LYS A 447 -7.72 -9.71 -18.91
N ASP A 448 -7.30 -10.87 -19.42
CA ASP A 448 -7.06 -12.07 -18.61
C ASP A 448 -5.93 -11.86 -17.58
N GLU A 449 -4.92 -11.07 -17.94
CA GLU A 449 -3.83 -10.66 -17.04
C GLU A 449 -4.33 -9.88 -15.80
N VAL A 450 -5.38 -9.06 -15.97
CA VAL A 450 -5.99 -8.29 -14.89
C VAL A 450 -6.90 -9.17 -14.04
N LEU A 451 -7.66 -10.08 -14.66
CA LEU A 451 -8.44 -11.08 -13.92
C LEU A 451 -7.54 -11.99 -13.07
N THR A 452 -6.43 -12.45 -13.64
CA THR A 452 -5.41 -13.25 -12.93
C THR A 452 -4.84 -12.47 -11.75
N MET A 453 -4.60 -11.16 -11.91
CA MET A 453 -4.17 -10.29 -10.82
C MET A 453 -5.22 -10.20 -9.70
N PHE A 454 -6.51 -10.07 -10.03
CA PHE A 454 -7.59 -10.04 -9.05
C PHE A 454 -7.72 -11.37 -8.30
N GLN A 455 -7.64 -12.51 -9.02
CA GLN A 455 -7.67 -13.85 -8.41
C GLN A 455 -6.49 -14.07 -7.46
N LYS A 456 -5.29 -13.68 -7.88
CA LYS A 456 -4.10 -13.75 -7.03
C LYS A 456 -4.23 -12.86 -5.79
N ARG A 457 -4.72 -11.63 -5.94
CA ARG A 457 -4.95 -10.74 -4.79
C ARG A 457 -5.99 -11.33 -3.83
N LEU A 458 -7.02 -11.98 -4.35
CA LEU A 458 -8.03 -12.64 -3.53
C LEU A 458 -7.44 -13.83 -2.75
N SER A 459 -6.46 -14.56 -3.29
CA SER A 459 -5.80 -15.68 -2.60
C SER A 459 -4.75 -15.27 -1.55
N GLU A 460 -4.32 -14.01 -1.54
CA GLU A 460 -3.35 -13.43 -0.59
C GLU A 460 -3.98 -12.97 0.76
N ASN A 461 -5.07 -13.60 1.21
CA ASN A 461 -5.81 -13.30 2.45
C ASN A 461 -6.36 -11.86 2.57
N VAL A 462 -6.83 -11.28 1.46
CA VAL A 462 -7.59 -10.02 1.51
C VAL A 462 -8.94 -10.27 2.18
N ALA A 463 -9.32 -9.41 3.11
CA ALA A 463 -10.54 -9.54 3.92
C ALA A 463 -11.46 -8.33 3.81
N GLY A 464 -12.69 -8.46 4.34
CA GLY A 464 -13.63 -7.35 4.45
C GLY A 464 -14.11 -6.79 3.11
N THR A 465 -14.21 -5.48 3.01
CA THR A 465 -14.73 -4.78 1.83
C THR A 465 -13.88 -5.02 0.58
N ASP A 466 -12.55 -4.98 0.70
CA ASP A 466 -11.65 -5.23 -0.44
C ASP A 466 -11.88 -6.61 -1.05
N MET A 467 -12.07 -7.64 -0.21
CA MET A 467 -12.38 -8.99 -0.66
C MET A 467 -13.71 -9.02 -1.44
N ARG A 468 -14.75 -8.37 -0.92
CA ARG A 468 -16.08 -8.34 -1.54
C ARG A 468 -16.10 -7.57 -2.85
N LEU A 469 -15.33 -6.49 -2.95
CA LEU A 469 -15.16 -5.72 -4.19
C LEU A 469 -14.37 -6.50 -5.25
N LEU A 470 -13.34 -7.25 -4.86
CA LEU A 470 -12.62 -8.15 -5.78
C LEU A 470 -13.53 -9.27 -6.29
N LYS A 471 -14.33 -9.87 -5.41
CA LYS A 471 -15.32 -10.88 -5.81
C LYS A 471 -16.34 -10.29 -6.79
N LEU A 472 -16.85 -9.08 -6.54
CA LEU A 472 -17.76 -8.39 -7.47
C LEU A 472 -17.17 -8.31 -8.89
N MET A 473 -15.90 -7.91 -9.05
CA MET A 473 -15.26 -7.80 -10.37
C MET A 473 -14.97 -9.17 -11.02
N LEU A 474 -14.83 -10.23 -10.22
CA LEU A 474 -14.57 -11.58 -10.70
C LEU A 474 -15.85 -12.36 -11.04
N GLU A 475 -16.98 -12.00 -10.45
CA GLU A 475 -18.25 -12.73 -10.52
C GLU A 475 -19.35 -11.94 -11.26
N GLN A 476 -19.19 -10.64 -11.45
CA GLN A 476 -20.17 -9.74 -12.09
C GLN A 476 -19.49 -8.66 -12.95
N PRO A 477 -20.21 -8.00 -13.88
CA PRO A 477 -21.63 -8.17 -14.21
C PRO A 477 -21.91 -9.39 -15.09
N GLU A 478 -23.16 -9.63 -15.47
CA GLU A 478 -23.53 -10.63 -16.48
C GLU A 478 -24.66 -10.06 -17.35
N PHE A 479 -24.31 -9.06 -18.17
CA PHE A 479 -25.25 -8.38 -19.05
C PHE A 479 -25.37 -9.08 -20.41
N SER A 480 -26.60 -9.43 -20.78
CA SER A 480 -26.91 -10.03 -22.07
C SER A 480 -27.29 -9.00 -23.13
N LYS A 481 -27.15 -9.40 -24.41
CA LYS A 481 -27.67 -8.63 -25.55
C LYS A 481 -29.17 -8.33 -25.43
N ALA A 482 -29.95 -9.30 -24.94
CA ALA A 482 -31.39 -9.13 -24.76
C ALA A 482 -31.72 -8.04 -23.73
N GLN A 483 -30.97 -7.96 -22.63
CA GLN A 483 -31.13 -6.89 -21.64
C GLN A 483 -30.73 -5.53 -22.22
N LEU A 484 -29.54 -5.40 -22.81
CA LEU A 484 -29.10 -4.10 -23.36
C LEU A 484 -30.00 -3.59 -24.48
N GLY A 485 -30.62 -4.49 -25.26
CA GLY A 485 -31.61 -4.14 -26.28
C GLY A 485 -32.89 -3.49 -25.73
N GLN A 486 -33.15 -3.57 -24.42
CA GLN A 486 -34.28 -2.90 -23.76
C GLN A 486 -33.99 -1.42 -23.43
N ILE A 487 -32.71 -1.00 -23.47
CA ILE A 487 -32.32 0.37 -23.18
C ILE A 487 -32.61 1.25 -24.41
N ASN A 488 -33.69 2.03 -24.30
CA ASN A 488 -34.07 3.03 -25.31
C ASN A 488 -33.55 4.44 -25.00
N ASN A 489 -32.97 4.66 -23.82
CA ASN A 489 -32.39 5.92 -23.40
C ASN A 489 -31.20 6.28 -24.31
N GLN A 490 -30.94 7.58 -24.45
CA GLN A 490 -29.74 8.03 -25.16
C GLN A 490 -28.51 7.63 -24.36
N ALA A 491 -27.56 6.95 -25.01
CA ALA A 491 -26.38 6.44 -24.36
C ALA A 491 -25.08 6.91 -25.05
N MET A 492 -24.01 7.06 -24.28
CA MET A 492 -22.66 7.12 -24.82
C MET A 492 -21.77 6.10 -24.12
N VAL A 493 -21.05 5.33 -24.94
CA VAL A 493 -20.01 4.41 -24.49
C VAL A 493 -18.67 5.03 -24.84
N ILE A 494 -17.82 5.24 -23.83
CA ILE A 494 -16.49 5.82 -23.95
C ILE A 494 -15.48 4.82 -23.42
N ALA A 495 -14.35 4.63 -24.10
CA ALA A 495 -13.21 3.91 -23.55
C ALA A 495 -11.89 4.47 -24.09
N GLY A 496 -10.81 4.25 -23.37
CA GLY A 496 -9.48 4.40 -23.93
C GLY A 496 -9.21 3.31 -24.98
N ALA A 497 -8.43 3.61 -26.02
CA ALA A 497 -8.02 2.60 -27.00
C ALA A 497 -7.09 1.53 -26.37
N GLU A 498 -6.44 1.85 -25.26
CA GLU A 498 -5.52 0.97 -24.51
C GLU A 498 -6.14 0.51 -23.18
N ASP A 499 -7.47 0.43 -23.10
CA ASP A 499 -8.20 0.03 -21.90
C ASP A 499 -7.87 -1.42 -21.46
N VAL A 500 -8.04 -1.69 -20.17
CA VAL A 500 -8.00 -3.05 -19.61
C VAL A 500 -9.30 -3.82 -19.91
N ILE A 501 -10.37 -3.11 -20.26
CA ILE A 501 -11.57 -3.69 -20.84
C ILE A 501 -11.32 -4.02 -22.31
N LYS A 502 -11.61 -5.26 -22.69
CA LYS A 502 -11.52 -5.74 -24.08
C LYS A 502 -12.45 -4.92 -24.96
N GLU A 503 -11.90 -4.37 -26.05
CA GLU A 503 -12.63 -3.50 -26.99
C GLU A 503 -13.91 -4.15 -27.53
N GLU A 504 -13.92 -5.47 -27.69
CA GLU A 504 -15.09 -6.25 -28.09
C GLU A 504 -16.31 -5.98 -27.18
N HIS A 505 -16.11 -5.92 -25.86
CA HIS A 505 -17.18 -5.65 -24.92
C HIS A 505 -17.66 -4.20 -25.06
N THR A 506 -16.75 -3.23 -25.13
CA THR A 506 -17.06 -1.81 -25.35
C THR A 506 -17.90 -1.61 -26.62
N ARG A 507 -17.48 -2.21 -27.73
CA ARG A 507 -18.22 -2.15 -29.00
C ARG A 507 -19.55 -2.88 -28.93
N SER A 508 -19.63 -4.00 -28.21
CA SER A 508 -20.87 -4.76 -28.06
C SER A 508 -21.90 -4.00 -27.23
N ILE A 509 -21.50 -3.30 -26.15
CA ILE A 509 -22.39 -2.41 -25.40
C ILE A 509 -22.99 -1.34 -26.34
N ALA A 510 -22.14 -0.67 -27.12
CA ALA A 510 -22.60 0.35 -28.06
C ALA A 510 -23.52 -0.24 -29.14
N ARG A 511 -23.19 -1.41 -29.68
CA ARG A 511 -24.00 -2.07 -30.72
C ARG A 511 -25.36 -2.54 -30.20
N TRP A 512 -25.44 -2.98 -28.94
CA TRP A 512 -26.65 -3.59 -28.38
C TRP A 512 -27.62 -2.55 -27.81
N ILE A 513 -27.16 -1.37 -27.42
CA ILE A 513 -28.02 -0.26 -27.01
C ILE A 513 -28.41 0.55 -28.25
N LYS A 514 -29.71 0.59 -28.54
CA LYS A 514 -30.26 1.14 -29.80
C LYS A 514 -29.84 2.59 -30.06
N ASN A 515 -29.90 3.43 -29.03
CA ASN A 515 -29.67 4.88 -29.13
C ASN A 515 -28.30 5.29 -28.55
N SER A 516 -27.26 4.51 -28.84
CA SER A 516 -25.92 4.76 -28.31
C SER A 516 -24.98 5.47 -29.28
N GLN A 517 -23.95 6.13 -28.73
CA GLN A 517 -22.79 6.63 -29.44
C GLN A 517 -21.53 5.97 -28.87
N LEU A 518 -20.55 5.63 -29.71
CA LEU A 518 -19.27 5.07 -29.27
C LEU A 518 -18.15 6.10 -29.47
N LYS A 519 -17.29 6.27 -28.46
CA LYS A 519 -16.04 7.03 -28.54
C LYS A 519 -14.88 6.21 -27.98
N LEU A 520 -13.92 5.87 -28.84
CA LEU A 520 -12.64 5.29 -28.43
C LEU A 520 -11.58 6.39 -28.50
N ILE A 521 -10.92 6.67 -27.39
CA ILE A 521 -9.94 7.76 -27.28
C ILE A 521 -8.53 7.18 -27.50
N PRO A 522 -7.82 7.56 -28.58
CA PRO A 522 -6.47 7.07 -28.84
C PRO A 522 -5.49 7.48 -27.72
N ASN A 523 -4.48 6.63 -27.45
CA ASN A 523 -3.44 6.90 -26.47
C ASN A 523 -4.02 7.25 -25.07
N ALA A 524 -5.08 6.55 -24.69
CA ALA A 524 -5.74 6.63 -23.40
C ALA A 524 -6.10 5.23 -22.92
N THR A 525 -6.11 5.04 -21.61
CA THR A 525 -6.28 3.76 -20.95
C THR A 525 -7.62 3.71 -20.19
N HIS A 526 -7.79 2.71 -19.31
CA HIS A 526 -8.94 2.63 -18.40
C HIS A 526 -9.11 3.88 -17.51
N TYR A 527 -8.04 4.65 -17.33
CA TYR A 527 -8.00 5.83 -16.45
C TYR A 527 -8.22 7.13 -17.20
N LEU A 528 -8.96 7.07 -18.32
CA LEU A 528 -9.35 8.21 -19.14
C LEU A 528 -9.82 9.45 -18.35
N PRO A 529 -10.63 9.36 -17.27
CA PRO A 529 -11.03 10.54 -16.49
C PRO A 529 -9.86 11.30 -15.86
N PHE A 530 -8.75 10.62 -15.64
CA PHE A 530 -7.52 11.20 -15.12
C PHE A 530 -6.55 11.65 -16.21
N GLU A 531 -6.45 10.87 -17.29
CA GLU A 531 -5.44 11.05 -18.34
C GLU A 531 -5.81 12.13 -19.36
N ARG A 532 -7.09 12.19 -19.75
CA ARG A 532 -7.60 13.13 -20.76
C ARG A 532 -8.85 13.87 -20.23
N PRO A 533 -8.77 14.54 -19.07
CA PRO A 533 -9.94 15.12 -18.42
C PRO A 533 -10.62 16.19 -19.29
N GLU A 534 -9.86 17.02 -20.01
CA GLU A 534 -10.41 18.10 -20.84
C GLU A 534 -11.19 17.57 -22.05
N GLU A 535 -10.61 16.60 -22.76
CA GLU A 535 -11.26 15.92 -23.88
C GLU A 535 -12.51 15.16 -23.43
N LEU A 536 -12.40 14.39 -22.34
CA LEU A 536 -13.54 13.69 -21.76
C LEU A 536 -14.65 14.66 -21.34
N ASN A 537 -14.31 15.73 -20.61
CA ASN A 537 -15.28 16.71 -20.16
C ASN A 537 -15.99 17.38 -21.34
N SER A 538 -15.25 17.68 -22.42
CA SER A 538 -15.82 18.29 -23.63
C SER A 538 -16.81 17.34 -24.31
N LEU A 539 -16.44 16.07 -24.50
CA LEU A 539 -17.31 15.03 -25.07
C LEU A 539 -18.59 14.82 -24.23
N VAL A 540 -18.43 14.76 -22.91
CA VAL A 540 -19.56 14.64 -21.97
C VAL A 540 -20.48 15.84 -22.08
N LEU A 541 -19.94 17.06 -22.07
CA LEU A 541 -20.74 18.28 -22.17
C LEU A 541 -21.48 18.38 -23.51
N GLU A 542 -20.81 18.07 -24.62
CA GLU A 542 -21.42 18.07 -25.95
C GLU A 542 -22.63 17.12 -25.99
N PHE A 543 -22.46 15.90 -25.51
CA PHE A 543 -23.55 14.93 -25.53
C PHE A 543 -24.68 15.25 -24.56
N LEU A 544 -24.38 15.75 -23.37
CA LEU A 544 -25.42 16.15 -22.42
C LEU A 544 -26.21 17.36 -22.92
N LYS A 545 -25.56 18.32 -23.59
CA LYS A 545 -26.21 19.52 -24.13
C LYS A 545 -26.91 19.31 -25.47
N ASN A 546 -26.47 18.33 -26.26
CA ASN A 546 -27.12 18.05 -27.54
C ASN A 546 -28.54 17.53 -27.31
N GLU A 547 -29.52 18.38 -27.58
CA GLU A 547 -30.88 17.96 -27.84
C GLU A 547 -30.88 17.33 -29.24
N ARG A 548 -30.69 16.01 -29.35
CA ARG A 548 -31.15 15.36 -30.58
C ARG A 548 -32.67 15.47 -30.57
N SER A 549 -33.18 16.37 -31.41
CA SER A 549 -34.54 16.35 -31.93
C SER A 549 -34.90 14.91 -32.27
N ASN A 550 -36.00 14.41 -31.69
CA ASN A 550 -36.58 13.14 -32.11
C ASN A 550 -36.76 13.16 -33.64
N PRO A 551 -36.26 12.17 -34.39
CA PRO A 551 -36.86 11.87 -35.68
C PRO A 551 -38.30 11.36 -35.49
#